data_AF-Q2UP87-F1
#
_entry.id   AF-Q2UP87-F1
#
_cell.length_a   1.000
_cell.length_b   1.000
_cell.length_c   1.000
_cell.angle_alpha   90.00
_cell.angle_beta   90.00
_cell.angle_gamma   90.00
#
_symmetry.space_group_name_H-M   'P 1'
#
loop_
_entity.id
_entity.type
_entity.pdbx_description
1 polymer ?
#
loop_
_entity_poly.entity_id
_entity_poly.type
_entity_poly.pdbx_seq_one_letter_code
_entity_poly.pdbx_strand_id
1 'polypeptide(L)'
;MHLDLQSAHFGVSKLHDGLDLEMFAHQVESAPAIDDFRTIQDAWIVRDRIFIQFCMFGSLCESFSADEISANYSVLCTEQRKQQAQLAGFAAALDRFEEASLRHRCLTPKEQRAMAILRMHHAALSVVTDICLIKCSETIRSISTERFNNVVDQAKSITTSLKEIAPRSTPRRPTLLMETGTIAPLFFVIAKCDNPGVRQRALKVLKSWPHREGLWDSQLAATLARQMMFAEAR
;
A
#
# COMPACT_ATOMS: atom_id res chain seq x y z
N MET A 1 0.40 -4.09 -24.24
CA MET A 1 -0.38 -5.20 -23.65
C MET A 1 -1.64 -5.32 -24.50
N HIS A 2 -1.75 -6.32 -25.37
CA HIS A 2 -2.90 -6.48 -26.27
C HIS A 2 -3.99 -7.26 -25.54
N LEU A 3 -4.96 -6.52 -25.01
CA LEU A 3 -6.09 -7.07 -24.24
C LEU A 3 -6.94 -8.04 -25.08
N ASP A 4 -7.01 -7.82 -26.40
CA ASP A 4 -7.73 -8.67 -27.35
C ASP A 4 -7.17 -10.10 -27.43
N LEU A 5 -5.84 -10.24 -27.35
CA LEU A 5 -5.15 -11.53 -27.35
C LEU A 5 -5.39 -12.33 -26.07
N GLN A 6 -5.54 -11.65 -24.92
CA GLN A 6 -5.85 -12.33 -23.66
C GLN A 6 -7.31 -12.80 -23.62
N SER A 7 -8.24 -12.00 -24.14
CA SER A 7 -9.66 -12.38 -24.24
C SER A 7 -9.87 -13.63 -25.10
N ALA A 8 -9.12 -13.77 -26.19
CA ALA A 8 -9.19 -14.96 -27.05
C ALA A 8 -8.73 -16.25 -26.34
N HIS A 9 -7.82 -16.16 -25.36
CA HIS A 9 -7.28 -17.32 -24.66
C HIS A 9 -8.00 -17.65 -23.35
N PHE A 10 -8.51 -16.64 -22.65
CA PHE A 10 -9.09 -16.81 -21.30
C PHE A 10 -10.58 -16.43 -21.23
N GLY A 11 -11.18 -16.02 -22.34
CA GLY A 11 -12.53 -15.45 -22.40
C GLY A 11 -12.56 -13.98 -21.94
N VAL A 12 -13.67 -13.31 -22.19
CA VAL A 12 -13.95 -11.99 -21.62
C VAL A 12 -14.20 -12.18 -20.12
N SER A 13 -13.31 -11.64 -19.28
CA SER A 13 -13.54 -11.63 -17.85
C SER A 13 -14.78 -10.78 -17.54
N LYS A 14 -15.74 -11.30 -16.76
CA LYS A 14 -16.88 -10.51 -16.24
C LYS A 14 -16.47 -9.43 -15.23
N LEU A 15 -15.17 -9.25 -14.97
CA LEU A 15 -14.63 -8.13 -14.18
C LEU A 15 -14.89 -6.73 -14.79
N HIS A 16 -15.61 -6.64 -15.91
CA HIS A 16 -16.04 -5.37 -16.49
C HIS A 16 -17.29 -4.77 -15.82
N ASP A 17 -17.99 -5.50 -14.95
CA ASP A 17 -18.86 -4.84 -13.99
C ASP A 17 -17.96 -4.04 -13.05
N GLY A 18 -18.04 -2.71 -13.13
CA GLY A 18 -17.25 -1.81 -12.30
C GLY A 18 -17.47 -2.12 -10.82
N LEU A 19 -16.51 -1.75 -9.96
CA LEU A 19 -16.69 -1.80 -8.51
C LEU A 19 -17.97 -1.03 -8.16
N ASP A 20 -18.96 -1.73 -7.61
CA ASP A 20 -20.26 -1.16 -7.24
C ASP A 20 -20.35 -0.97 -5.72
N LEU A 21 -21.04 0.08 -5.30
CA LEU A 21 -21.32 0.39 -3.91
C LEU A 21 -22.11 -0.74 -3.22
N GLU A 22 -22.95 -1.47 -3.96
CA GLU A 22 -23.69 -2.63 -3.46
C GLU A 22 -22.76 -3.73 -2.89
N MET A 23 -21.53 -3.85 -3.42
CA MET A 23 -20.53 -4.80 -2.90
C MET A 23 -20.13 -4.52 -1.45
N PHE A 24 -20.26 -3.26 -1.00
CA PHE A 24 -19.89 -2.81 0.34
C PHE A 24 -21.13 -2.63 1.25
N ALA A 25 -22.29 -2.33 0.66
CA ALA A 25 -23.53 -2.09 1.40
C ALA A 25 -24.06 -3.30 2.18
N HIS A 26 -23.78 -4.52 1.72
CA HIS A 26 -24.28 -5.76 2.34
C HIS A 26 -23.38 -6.34 3.45
N GLN A 27 -22.19 -5.76 3.69
CA GLN A 27 -21.27 -6.25 4.71
C GLN A 27 -21.46 -5.48 6.04
N VAL A 28 -22.60 -5.71 6.71
CA VAL A 28 -22.92 -5.12 8.03
C VAL A 28 -22.11 -5.76 9.18
N GLU A 29 -21.36 -6.83 8.90
CA GLU A 29 -20.54 -7.49 9.91
C GLU A 29 -19.30 -6.67 10.29
N SER A 30 -19.05 -6.60 11.61
CA SER A 30 -17.84 -6.02 12.18
C SER A 30 -16.59 -6.61 11.51
N ALA A 31 -15.53 -5.80 11.37
CA ALA A 31 -14.25 -6.29 10.88
C ALA A 31 -13.85 -7.54 11.68
N PRO A 32 -13.59 -8.70 11.04
CA PRO A 32 -13.23 -9.90 11.76
C PRO A 32 -11.96 -9.64 12.57
N ALA A 33 -11.96 -10.08 13.83
CA ALA A 33 -10.81 -9.95 14.71
C ALA A 33 -9.58 -10.59 14.06
N ILE A 34 -8.43 -9.92 14.14
CA ILE A 34 -7.17 -10.46 13.65
C ILE A 34 -6.55 -11.25 14.79
N ASP A 35 -6.46 -12.56 14.59
CA ASP A 35 -5.81 -13.49 15.51
C ASP A 35 -4.30 -13.19 15.63
N ASP A 36 -3.71 -13.64 16.73
CA ASP A 36 -2.27 -13.49 16.97
C ASP A 36 -1.43 -14.27 15.96
N PHE A 37 -0.35 -13.65 15.49
CA PHE A 37 0.58 -14.30 14.58
C PHE A 37 1.47 -15.29 15.32
N ARG A 38 1.59 -16.51 14.78
CA ARG A 38 2.55 -17.52 15.25
C ARG A 38 3.86 -17.41 14.50
N THR A 39 3.79 -17.00 13.23
CA THR A 39 4.93 -16.81 12.35
C THR A 39 4.84 -15.49 11.60
N ILE A 40 5.97 -15.02 11.09
CA ILE A 40 5.98 -13.85 10.21
C ILE A 40 5.18 -14.09 8.92
N GLN A 41 5.01 -15.34 8.49
CA GLN A 41 4.21 -15.69 7.31
C GLN A 41 2.73 -15.41 7.54
N ASP A 42 2.24 -15.62 8.76
CA ASP A 42 0.84 -15.33 9.13
C ASP A 42 0.55 -13.83 8.93
N ALA A 43 1.50 -12.98 9.32
CA ALA A 43 1.40 -11.54 9.15
C ALA A 43 1.37 -11.13 7.67
N TRP A 44 2.16 -11.77 6.80
CA TRP A 44 2.13 -11.52 5.36
C TRP A 44 0.78 -11.90 4.73
N ILE A 45 0.22 -13.05 5.12
CA ILE A 45 -1.08 -13.52 4.63
C ILE A 45 -2.19 -12.51 5.01
N VAL A 46 -2.19 -12.05 6.26
CA VAL A 46 -3.17 -11.05 6.71
C VAL A 46 -2.95 -9.72 6.00
N ARG A 47 -1.70 -9.30 5.81
CA ARG A 47 -1.36 -8.09 5.03
C ARG A 47 -1.92 -8.18 3.62
N ASP A 48 -1.71 -9.29 2.90
CA ASP A 48 -2.18 -9.46 1.52
C ASP A 48 -3.70 -9.35 1.40
N ARG A 49 -4.42 -9.95 2.35
CA ARG A 49 -5.89 -9.84 2.43
C ARG A 49 -6.34 -8.39 2.61
N ILE A 50 -5.74 -7.67 3.57
CA ILE A 50 -6.05 -6.25 3.83
C ILE A 50 -5.71 -5.40 2.61
N PHE A 51 -4.57 -5.65 1.96
CA PHE A 51 -4.12 -4.90 0.79
C PHE A 51 -5.12 -5.01 -0.38
N ILE A 52 -5.65 -6.21 -0.65
CA ILE A 52 -6.65 -6.40 -1.71
C ILE A 52 -7.94 -5.62 -1.41
N GLN A 53 -8.45 -5.70 -0.18
CA GLN A 53 -9.65 -4.96 0.26
C GLN A 53 -9.45 -3.44 0.14
N PHE A 54 -8.28 -2.97 0.59
CA PHE A 54 -7.86 -1.58 0.43
C PHE A 54 -7.83 -1.16 -1.05
N CYS A 55 -7.24 -1.94 -1.95
CA CYS A 55 -7.16 -1.58 -3.36
C CYS A 55 -8.55 -1.45 -4.00
N MET A 56 -9.49 -2.34 -3.67
CA MET A 56 -10.87 -2.27 -4.16
C MET A 56 -11.56 -1.00 -3.67
N PHE A 57 -11.54 -0.74 -2.36
CA PHE A 57 -12.22 0.43 -1.80
C PHE A 57 -11.55 1.76 -2.18
N GLY A 58 -10.22 1.80 -2.19
CA GLY A 58 -9.46 2.97 -2.64
C GLY A 58 -9.79 3.32 -4.09
N SER A 59 -9.83 2.31 -4.98
CA SER A 59 -10.22 2.52 -6.38
C SER A 59 -11.66 3.04 -6.53
N LEU A 60 -12.58 2.59 -5.67
CA LEU A 60 -13.95 3.12 -5.65
C LEU A 60 -13.99 4.58 -5.18
N CYS A 61 -13.31 4.89 -4.07
CA CYS A 61 -13.27 6.26 -3.55
C CYS A 61 -12.64 7.22 -4.55
N GLU A 62 -11.67 6.76 -5.34
CA GLU A 62 -11.02 7.54 -6.39
C GLU A 62 -11.93 7.85 -7.57
N SER A 63 -12.85 6.95 -7.93
CA SER A 63 -13.77 7.17 -9.06
C SER A 63 -14.87 8.18 -8.74
N PHE A 64 -15.18 8.42 -7.46
CA PHE A 64 -16.21 9.36 -7.05
C PHE A 64 -15.70 10.81 -6.98
N SER A 65 -16.55 11.74 -7.41
CA SER A 65 -16.46 13.18 -7.15
C SER A 65 -16.76 13.52 -5.68
N ALA A 66 -16.54 14.78 -5.29
CA ALA A 66 -16.89 15.25 -3.94
C ALA A 66 -18.40 15.16 -3.65
N ASP A 67 -19.25 15.45 -4.64
CA ASP A 67 -20.70 15.39 -4.49
C ASP A 67 -21.19 13.95 -4.36
N GLU A 68 -20.61 13.02 -5.12
CA GLU A 68 -20.91 11.59 -5.01
C GLU A 68 -20.45 11.00 -3.67
N ILE A 69 -19.29 11.42 -3.15
CA ILE A 69 -18.86 11.04 -1.80
C ILE A 69 -19.85 11.56 -0.76
N SER A 70 -20.29 12.82 -0.88
CA SER A 70 -21.27 13.43 0.04
C SER A 70 -22.60 12.69 0.02
N ALA A 71 -23.11 12.37 -1.17
CA ALA A 71 -24.36 11.64 -1.37
C ALA A 71 -24.32 10.22 -0.77
N ASN A 72 -23.16 9.56 -0.82
CA ASN A 72 -22.97 8.17 -0.36
C ASN A 72 -22.20 8.07 0.97
N TYR A 73 -22.06 9.18 1.70
CA TYR A 73 -21.12 9.29 2.82
C TYR A 73 -21.36 8.26 3.93
N SER A 74 -22.62 7.93 4.23
CA SER A 74 -22.95 6.97 5.30
C SER A 74 -22.38 5.57 5.03
N VAL A 75 -22.50 5.09 3.80
CA VAL A 75 -21.98 3.77 3.37
C VAL A 75 -20.46 3.81 3.31
N LEU A 76 -19.91 4.82 2.64
CA LEU A 76 -18.46 4.97 2.46
C LEU A 76 -17.71 5.12 3.80
N CYS A 77 -18.25 5.91 4.73
CA CYS A 77 -17.65 6.10 6.05
C CYS A 77 -17.73 4.82 6.89
N THR A 78 -18.78 4.01 6.73
CA THR A 78 -18.89 2.71 7.40
C THR A 78 -17.80 1.75 6.91
N GLU A 79 -17.60 1.65 5.60
CA GLU A 79 -16.54 0.83 5.02
C GLU A 79 -15.14 1.37 5.37
N GLN A 80 -14.92 2.68 5.34
CA GLN A 80 -13.66 3.30 5.77
C GLN A 80 -13.32 2.92 7.22
N ARG A 81 -14.30 3.00 8.14
CA ARG A 81 -14.11 2.62 9.55
C ARG A 81 -13.78 1.14 9.71
N LYS A 82 -14.38 0.27 8.91
CA LYS A 82 -14.08 -1.16 8.90
C LYS A 82 -12.62 -1.40 8.52
N GLN A 83 -12.13 -0.73 7.47
CA GLN A 83 -10.73 -0.85 7.05
C GLN A 83 -9.76 -0.26 8.08
N GLN A 84 -10.11 0.86 8.69
CA GLN A 84 -9.35 1.44 9.81
C GLN A 84 -9.26 0.45 10.99
N ALA A 85 -10.36 -0.22 11.35
CA ALA A 85 -10.38 -1.22 12.41
C ALA A 85 -9.51 -2.44 12.07
N GLN A 86 -9.54 -2.92 10.82
CA GLN A 86 -8.66 -4.00 10.36
C GLN A 86 -7.18 -3.61 10.42
N LEU A 87 -6.83 -2.40 9.99
CA LEU A 87 -5.46 -1.89 10.05
C LEU A 87 -4.98 -1.73 11.50
N ALA A 88 -5.82 -1.19 12.39
CA ALA A 88 -5.51 -1.08 13.81
C ALA A 88 -5.31 -2.46 14.47
N GLY A 89 -6.19 -3.42 14.16
CA GLY A 89 -6.04 -4.80 14.62
C GLY A 89 -4.75 -5.45 14.11
N PHE A 90 -4.38 -5.19 12.86
CA PHE A 90 -3.15 -5.69 12.25
C PHE A 90 -1.91 -5.13 12.95
N ALA A 91 -1.86 -3.81 13.19
CA ALA A 91 -0.77 -3.18 13.94
C ALA A 91 -0.64 -3.77 15.35
N ALA A 92 -1.75 -3.89 16.08
CA ALA A 92 -1.75 -4.47 17.41
C ALA A 92 -1.26 -5.94 17.41
N ALA A 93 -1.61 -6.72 16.39
CA ALA A 93 -1.12 -8.09 16.24
C ALA A 93 0.39 -8.15 15.93
N LEU A 94 0.91 -7.21 15.13
CA LEU A 94 2.36 -7.09 14.90
C LEU A 94 3.11 -6.76 16.20
N ASP A 95 2.58 -5.84 17.01
CA ASP A 95 3.19 -5.44 18.27
C ASP A 95 3.21 -6.61 19.26
N ARG A 96 2.09 -7.34 19.41
CA ARG A 96 2.05 -8.55 20.24
C ARG A 96 3.03 -9.63 19.75
N PHE A 97 3.15 -9.82 18.43
CA PHE A 97 4.11 -10.78 17.86
C PHE A 97 5.56 -10.38 18.16
N GLU A 98 5.91 -9.09 18.04
CA GLU A 98 7.25 -8.60 18.36
C GLU A 98 7.56 -8.75 19.86
N GLU A 99 6.62 -8.37 20.73
CA GLU A 99 6.75 -8.55 22.19
C GLU A 99 6.91 -10.03 22.58
N ALA A 100 6.09 -10.91 22.00
CA ALA A 100 6.17 -12.34 22.25
C ALA A 100 7.52 -12.91 21.79
N SER A 101 8.02 -12.43 20.65
CA SER A 101 9.34 -12.81 20.15
C SER A 101 10.42 -12.40 21.15
N LEU A 102 10.44 -11.15 21.60
CA LEU A 102 11.43 -10.67 22.59
C LEU A 102 11.45 -11.50 23.89
N ARG A 103 10.33 -12.11 24.28
CA ARG A 103 10.24 -12.97 25.48
C ARG A 103 10.79 -14.39 25.28
N HIS A 104 10.77 -14.93 24.06
CA HIS A 104 11.09 -16.34 23.80
C HIS A 104 12.33 -16.52 22.91
N ARG A 105 12.44 -15.75 21.83
CA ARG A 105 13.59 -15.74 20.91
C ARG A 105 13.68 -14.40 20.18
N CYS A 106 14.86 -13.80 20.13
CA CYS A 106 15.07 -12.61 19.30
C CYS A 106 14.72 -12.90 17.84
N LEU A 107 14.04 -11.95 17.19
CA LEU A 107 13.77 -12.03 15.75
C LEU A 107 15.08 -12.12 14.96
N THR A 108 15.11 -13.01 13.97
CA THR A 108 16.23 -13.08 13.02
C THR A 108 16.32 -11.78 12.21
N PRO A 109 17.49 -11.44 11.63
CA PRO A 109 17.61 -10.25 10.77
C PRO A 109 16.63 -10.23 9.59
N LYS A 110 16.23 -11.42 9.09
CA LYS A 110 15.20 -11.57 8.06
C LYS A 110 13.81 -11.21 8.58
N GLU A 111 13.44 -11.72 9.77
CA GLU A 111 12.15 -11.41 10.40
C GLU A 111 12.06 -9.93 10.81
N GLN A 112 13.13 -9.34 11.33
CA GLN A 112 13.19 -7.90 11.64
C GLN A 112 12.94 -7.05 10.40
N ARG A 113 13.53 -7.42 9.25
CA ARG A 113 13.27 -6.72 7.99
C ARG A 113 11.84 -6.90 7.51
N ALA A 114 11.32 -8.11 7.58
CA ALA A 114 9.93 -8.38 7.24
C ALA A 114 8.98 -7.53 8.10
N MET A 115 9.22 -7.46 9.41
CA MET A 115 8.47 -6.61 10.34
C MET A 115 8.53 -5.13 9.94
N ALA A 116 9.72 -4.62 9.60
CA ALA A 116 9.87 -3.25 9.12
C ALA A 116 9.05 -2.99 7.84
N ILE A 117 9.04 -3.93 6.89
CA ILE A 117 8.24 -3.81 5.67
C ILE A 117 6.74 -3.84 5.99
N LEU A 118 6.28 -4.78 6.81
CA LEU A 118 4.87 -4.90 7.21
C LEU A 118 4.37 -3.63 7.91
N ARG A 119 5.17 -3.04 8.80
CA ARG A 119 4.86 -1.75 9.45
C ARG A 119 4.80 -0.59 8.48
N MET A 120 5.70 -0.53 7.50
CA MET A 120 5.66 0.48 6.45
C MET A 120 4.42 0.34 5.56
N HIS A 121 4.06 -0.88 5.18
CA HIS A 121 2.82 -1.15 4.45
C HIS A 121 1.61 -0.68 5.26
N HIS A 122 1.51 -1.09 6.53
CA HIS A 122 0.46 -0.62 7.43
C HIS A 122 0.40 0.91 7.50
N ALA A 123 1.55 1.59 7.68
CA ALA A 123 1.61 3.04 7.76
C ALA A 123 1.11 3.71 6.48
N ALA A 124 1.55 3.23 5.31
CA ALA A 124 1.10 3.74 4.02
C ALA A 124 -0.42 3.54 3.81
N LEU A 125 -0.91 2.33 4.04
CA LEU A 125 -2.33 1.99 3.90
C LEU A 125 -3.19 2.79 4.87
N SER A 126 -2.75 2.97 6.12
CA SER A 126 -3.48 3.75 7.13
C SER A 126 -3.66 5.21 6.70
N VAL A 127 -2.59 5.86 6.23
CA VAL A 127 -2.68 7.25 5.78
C VAL A 127 -3.63 7.37 4.60
N VAL A 128 -3.50 6.50 3.60
CA VAL A 128 -4.35 6.56 2.40
C VAL A 128 -5.81 6.27 2.73
N THR A 129 -6.07 5.31 3.62
CA THR A 129 -7.43 4.99 4.09
C THR A 129 -8.05 6.17 4.83
N ASP A 130 -7.30 6.87 5.68
CA ASP A 130 -7.83 8.01 6.44
C ASP A 130 -8.24 9.19 5.55
N ILE A 131 -7.56 9.36 4.41
CA ILE A 131 -7.81 10.48 3.49
C ILE A 131 -8.70 10.11 2.29
N CYS A 132 -9.08 8.84 2.11
CA CYS A 132 -9.71 8.38 0.86
C CYS A 132 -11.05 9.04 0.53
N LEU A 133 -11.76 9.54 1.55
CA LEU A 133 -13.03 10.25 1.40
C LEU A 133 -12.88 11.78 1.27
N ILE A 134 -11.65 12.30 1.28
CA ILE A 134 -11.36 13.73 1.23
C ILE A 134 -10.91 14.09 -0.18
N LYS A 135 -11.50 15.14 -0.77
CA LYS A 135 -11.09 15.67 -2.09
C LYS A 135 -10.39 17.03 -2.01
N CYS A 136 -10.43 17.70 -0.85
CA CYS A 136 -9.78 18.99 -0.66
C CYS A 136 -8.26 18.81 -0.48
N SER A 137 -7.47 19.24 -1.49
CA SER A 137 -6.01 19.13 -1.50
C SER A 137 -5.33 19.80 -0.29
N GLU A 138 -5.84 20.96 0.15
CA GLU A 138 -5.29 21.64 1.34
C GLU A 138 -5.51 20.82 2.62
N THR A 139 -6.69 20.23 2.77
CA THR A 139 -7.01 19.37 3.92
C THR A 139 -6.13 18.12 3.92
N ILE A 140 -6.04 17.42 2.77
CA ILE A 140 -5.18 16.25 2.62
C ILE A 140 -3.73 16.59 2.98
N ARG A 141 -3.21 17.70 2.45
CA ARG A 141 -1.84 18.16 2.74
C ARG A 141 -1.63 18.37 4.25
N SER A 142 -2.55 19.07 4.90
CA SER A 142 -2.46 19.39 6.34
C SER A 142 -2.39 18.12 7.20
N ILE A 143 -3.25 17.14 6.94
CA ILE A 143 -3.40 15.95 7.82
C ILE A 143 -2.41 14.82 7.52
N SER A 144 -1.90 14.73 6.28
CA SER A 144 -1.17 13.53 5.83
C SER A 144 0.33 13.72 5.62
N THR A 145 0.82 14.97 5.49
CA THR A 145 2.22 15.25 5.09
C THR A 145 3.25 14.57 5.99
N GLU A 146 3.12 14.69 7.31
CA GLU A 146 4.07 14.09 8.25
C GLU A 146 4.04 12.56 8.20
N ARG A 147 2.84 11.97 8.16
CA ARG A 147 2.68 10.52 8.11
C ARG A 147 3.23 9.93 6.81
N PHE A 148 3.05 10.62 5.68
CA PHE A 148 3.71 10.23 4.42
C PHE A 148 5.23 10.37 4.47
N ASN A 149 5.77 11.41 5.13
CA ASN A 149 7.21 11.51 5.35
C ASN A 149 7.74 10.32 6.15
N ASN A 150 7.03 9.89 7.21
CA ASN A 150 7.39 8.72 7.98
C ASN A 150 7.50 7.45 7.11
N VAL A 151 6.52 7.22 6.22
CA VAL A 151 6.55 6.11 5.25
C VAL A 151 7.77 6.19 4.34
N VAL A 152 8.11 7.38 3.83
CA VAL A 152 9.29 7.58 2.98
C VAL A 152 10.60 7.29 3.73
N ASP A 153 10.68 7.67 5.00
CA ASP A 153 11.86 7.44 5.83
C ASP A 153 12.03 5.95 6.19
N GLN A 154 10.93 5.26 6.50
CA GLN A 154 10.92 3.80 6.64
C GLN A 154 11.37 3.11 5.35
N ALA A 155 10.80 3.48 4.21
CA ALA A 155 11.15 2.93 2.91
C ALA A 155 12.63 3.15 2.57
N LYS A 156 13.18 4.32 2.88
CA LYS A 156 14.61 4.63 2.68
C LYS A 156 15.51 3.76 3.56
N SER A 157 15.16 3.58 4.82
CA SER A 157 15.88 2.70 5.75
C SER A 157 15.91 1.25 5.24
N ILE A 158 14.73 0.71 4.89
CA ILE A 158 14.56 -0.63 4.35
C ILE A 158 15.34 -0.81 3.05
N THR A 159 15.24 0.15 2.12
CA THR A 159 15.96 0.13 0.83
C THR A 159 17.47 0.08 1.06
N THR A 160 17.99 0.87 2.00
CA THR A 160 19.42 0.87 2.33
C THR A 160 19.85 -0.51 2.84
N SER A 161 19.13 -1.07 3.82
CA SER A 161 19.41 -2.40 4.37
C SER A 161 19.34 -3.50 3.29
N LEU A 162 18.36 -3.45 2.39
CA LEU A 162 18.23 -4.43 1.30
C LEU A 162 19.38 -4.33 0.30
N LYS A 163 19.84 -3.12 -0.04
CA LYS A 163 20.96 -2.91 -0.97
C LYS A 163 22.28 -3.44 -0.42
N GLU A 164 22.50 -3.38 0.89
CA GLU A 164 23.71 -3.90 1.53
C GLU A 164 23.81 -5.43 1.43
N ILE A 165 22.68 -6.10 1.39
CA ILE A 165 22.59 -7.57 1.42
C ILE A 165 22.33 -8.16 0.04
N ALA A 166 21.77 -7.37 -0.87
CA ALA A 166 21.63 -7.77 -2.25
C ALA A 166 23.01 -8.15 -2.80
N PRO A 167 23.15 -9.34 -3.43
CA PRO A 167 24.37 -9.65 -4.15
C PRO A 167 24.61 -8.51 -5.15
N ARG A 168 25.88 -8.15 -5.38
CA ARG A 168 26.25 -7.21 -6.44
C ARG A 168 25.93 -7.86 -7.78
N SER A 169 24.65 -7.86 -8.15
CA SER A 169 24.16 -8.37 -9.42
C SER A 169 24.86 -7.58 -10.50
N THR A 170 25.22 -8.28 -11.58
CA THR A 170 25.70 -7.59 -12.79
C THR A 170 24.67 -6.52 -13.18
N PRO A 171 25.08 -5.33 -13.63
CA PRO A 171 24.19 -4.19 -13.88
C PRO A 171 23.07 -4.44 -14.92
N ARG A 172 23.01 -5.64 -15.50
CA ARG A 172 22.02 -6.07 -16.49
C ARG A 172 20.88 -6.91 -15.93
N ARG A 173 20.88 -7.32 -14.66
CA ARG A 173 19.79 -8.14 -14.09
C ARG A 173 19.21 -7.48 -12.82
N PRO A 174 17.96 -7.01 -12.83
CA PRO A 174 17.33 -6.46 -11.65
C PRO A 174 17.17 -7.55 -10.58
N THR A 175 17.38 -7.19 -9.32
CA THR A 175 17.09 -8.08 -8.19
C THR A 175 15.58 -8.38 -8.17
N LEU A 176 15.22 -9.66 -8.09
CA LEU A 176 13.83 -10.08 -7.91
C LEU A 176 13.61 -10.42 -6.44
N LEU A 177 12.66 -9.73 -5.82
CA LEU A 177 12.12 -10.07 -4.52
C LEU A 177 10.77 -10.78 -4.71
N MET A 178 10.60 -11.90 -4.01
CA MET A 178 9.37 -12.69 -4.10
C MET A 178 8.20 -12.00 -3.38
N GLU A 179 8.49 -11.23 -2.33
CA GLU A 179 7.51 -10.45 -1.56
C GLU A 179 7.47 -9.00 -2.01
N THR A 180 6.29 -8.38 -1.92
CA THR A 180 6.13 -6.93 -2.12
C THR A 180 6.81 -6.16 -0.99
N GLY A 181 7.70 -5.25 -1.36
CA GLY A 181 8.63 -4.57 -0.45
C GLY A 181 8.31 -3.08 -0.34
N THR A 182 9.11 -2.25 -0.98
CA THR A 182 9.08 -0.78 -0.88
C THR A 182 8.39 -0.09 -2.05
N ILE A 183 8.21 -0.76 -3.20
CA ILE A 183 7.74 -0.11 -4.43
C ILE A 183 6.30 0.39 -4.28
N ALA A 184 5.37 -0.48 -3.87
CA ALA A 184 3.95 -0.11 -3.79
C ALA A 184 3.68 1.00 -2.75
N PRO A 185 4.21 0.95 -1.51
CA PRO A 185 4.05 2.06 -0.57
C PRO A 185 4.61 3.39 -1.09
N LEU A 186 5.80 3.39 -1.69
CA LEU A 186 6.39 4.60 -2.28
C LEU A 186 5.53 5.14 -3.43
N PHE A 187 4.98 4.27 -4.26
CA PHE A 187 4.08 4.66 -5.34
C PHE A 187 2.81 5.32 -4.80
N PHE A 188 2.20 4.76 -3.74
CA PHE A 188 1.05 5.36 -3.08
C PHE A 188 1.36 6.72 -2.47
N VAL A 189 2.53 6.90 -1.84
CA VAL A 189 2.95 8.25 -1.37
C VAL A 189 2.98 9.23 -2.53
N ILE A 190 3.55 8.84 -3.68
CA ILE A 190 3.64 9.75 -4.85
C ILE A 190 2.27 10.04 -5.44
N ALA A 191 1.35 9.07 -5.45
CA ALA A 191 0.03 9.22 -6.03
C ALA A 191 -0.97 9.94 -5.11
N LYS A 192 -0.79 9.88 -3.79
CA LYS A 192 -1.79 10.35 -2.80
C LYS A 192 -1.36 11.54 -1.96
N CYS A 193 -0.07 11.86 -1.90
CA CYS A 193 0.39 12.98 -1.09
C CYS A 193 0.26 14.30 -1.84
N ASP A 194 -0.44 15.28 -1.25
CA ASP A 194 -0.59 16.64 -1.80
C ASP A 194 0.61 17.57 -1.54
N ASN A 195 1.74 17.06 -1.04
CA ASN A 195 2.97 17.81 -0.81
C ASN A 195 4.04 17.47 -1.87
N PRO A 196 4.38 18.40 -2.79
CA PRO A 196 5.34 18.14 -3.88
C PRO A 196 6.73 17.70 -3.39
N GLY A 197 7.19 18.24 -2.25
CA GLY A 197 8.48 17.89 -1.66
C GLY A 197 8.54 16.44 -1.20
N VAL A 198 7.46 15.96 -0.56
CA VAL A 198 7.34 14.56 -0.10
C VAL A 198 7.27 13.61 -1.29
N ARG A 199 6.45 13.93 -2.31
CA ARG A 199 6.36 13.14 -3.54
C ARG A 199 7.73 13.01 -4.22
N GLN A 200 8.47 14.11 -4.33
CA GLN A 200 9.79 14.11 -4.95
C GLN A 200 10.81 13.28 -4.13
N ARG A 201 10.75 13.33 -2.79
CA ARG A 201 11.55 12.47 -1.93
C ARG A 201 11.22 10.99 -2.15
N ALA A 202 9.95 10.63 -2.17
CA ALA A 202 9.50 9.26 -2.41
C ALA A 202 10.00 8.75 -3.77
N LEU A 203 9.86 9.55 -4.83
CA LEU A 203 10.36 9.23 -6.17
C LEU A 203 11.88 9.03 -6.20
N LYS A 204 12.64 9.82 -5.43
CA LYS A 204 14.09 9.66 -5.31
C LYS A 204 14.46 8.33 -4.63
N VAL A 205 13.75 7.95 -3.56
CA VAL A 205 13.96 6.65 -2.89
C VAL A 205 13.63 5.51 -3.85
N LEU A 206 12.49 5.58 -4.54
CA LEU A 206 12.06 4.56 -5.50
C LEU A 206 13.09 4.31 -6.61
N LYS A 207 13.71 5.38 -7.13
CA LYS A 207 14.76 5.29 -8.16
C LYS A 207 16.13 4.83 -7.63
N SER A 208 16.37 4.93 -6.33
CA SER A 208 17.68 4.65 -5.73
C SER A 208 18.06 3.16 -5.79
N TRP A 209 17.10 2.30 -6.09
CA TRP A 209 17.30 0.88 -6.27
C TRP A 209 16.44 0.32 -7.42
N PRO A 210 17.02 0.04 -8.58
CA PRO A 210 16.34 -0.67 -9.67
C PRO A 210 16.13 -2.15 -9.31
N HIS A 211 14.88 -2.58 -9.12
CA HIS A 211 14.54 -3.95 -8.73
C HIS A 211 13.07 -4.27 -9.05
N ARG A 212 12.70 -5.54 -8.88
CA ARG A 212 11.32 -6.03 -9.00
C ARG A 212 10.85 -6.67 -7.70
N GLU A 213 9.59 -6.44 -7.37
CA GLU A 213 8.91 -6.98 -6.18
C GLU A 213 7.58 -7.60 -6.61
N GLY A 214 7.55 -8.92 -6.78
CA GLY A 214 6.41 -9.60 -7.41
C GLY A 214 6.08 -9.00 -8.79
N LEU A 215 4.88 -8.42 -8.93
CA LEU A 215 4.42 -7.75 -10.16
C LEU A 215 4.92 -6.31 -10.32
N TRP A 216 5.57 -5.73 -9.31
CA TRP A 216 6.05 -4.36 -9.34
C TRP A 216 7.44 -4.27 -9.94
N ASP A 217 7.64 -3.28 -10.81
CA ASP A 217 8.94 -2.91 -11.38
C ASP A 217 9.24 -1.46 -11.01
N SER A 218 10.36 -1.21 -10.31
CA SER A 218 10.63 0.11 -9.75
C SER A 218 10.90 1.17 -10.83
N GLN A 219 11.42 0.78 -11.99
CA GLN A 219 11.67 1.70 -13.10
C GLN A 219 10.36 2.08 -13.82
N LEU A 220 9.47 1.11 -14.01
CA LEU A 220 8.13 1.37 -14.55
C LEU A 220 7.33 2.24 -13.58
N ALA A 221 7.29 1.89 -12.29
CA ALA A 221 6.61 2.65 -11.25
C ALA A 221 7.13 4.10 -11.19
N ALA A 222 8.46 4.31 -11.24
CA ALA A 222 9.05 5.65 -11.26
C ALA A 222 8.71 6.45 -12.53
N THR A 223 8.46 5.78 -13.65
CA THR A 223 8.06 6.42 -14.91
C THR A 223 6.61 6.89 -14.85
N LEU A 224 5.70 6.01 -14.42
CA LEU A 224 4.29 6.36 -14.21
C LEU A 224 4.14 7.46 -13.15
N ALA A 225 4.86 7.34 -12.03
CA ALA A 225 4.88 8.34 -10.96
C ALA A 225 5.27 9.74 -11.45
N ARG A 226 6.30 9.84 -12.30
CA ARG A 226 6.67 11.12 -12.92
C ARG A 226 5.57 11.67 -13.79
N GLN A 227 4.97 10.84 -14.65
CA GLN A 227 3.92 11.27 -15.57
C GLN A 227 2.70 11.82 -14.81
N MET A 228 2.28 11.17 -13.72
CA MET A 228 1.22 11.66 -12.84
C MET A 228 1.57 13.03 -12.25
N MET A 229 2.76 13.16 -11.64
CA MET A 229 3.23 14.43 -11.08
C MET A 229 3.29 15.57 -12.11
N PHE A 230 3.61 15.26 -13.38
CA PHE A 230 3.62 16.26 -14.45
C PHE A 230 2.22 16.64 -14.94
N ALA A 231 1.27 15.72 -14.95
CA ALA A 231 -0.10 15.97 -15.40
C ALA A 231 -0.85 16.91 -14.45
N GLU A 232 -0.62 16.78 -13.14
CA GLU A 232 -1.27 17.60 -12.09
C GLU A 232 -0.68 19.01 -11.95
N ALA A 233 0.52 19.26 -12.50
CA ALA A 233 1.16 20.57 -12.47
C ALA A 233 0.70 21.51 -13.60
N ARG A 234 -0.24 21.06 -14.44
CA ARG A 234 -0.85 21.81 -15.54
C ARG A 234 -2.25 22.24 -15.19
#